data_AF-A0A7J4P2V2-F1
#
_entry.id   AF-A0A7J4P2V2-F1
#
_cell.length_a   1.000
_cell.length_b   1.000
_cell.length_c   1.000
_cell.angle_alpha   90.00
_cell.angle_beta   90.00
_cell.angle_gamma   90.00
#
_symmetry.space_group_name_H-M   'P 1'
#
loop_
_entity.id
_entity.type
_entity.pdbx_description
1 polymer ?
#
loop_
_entity_poly.entity_id
_entity_poly.type
_entity_poly.pdbx_seq_one_letter_code
_entity_poly.pdbx_strand_id
1 'polypeptide(L)'
;MQISLYVEENERLKMLRVPHVVAKDLVRDRLSESEIGRIHRLASPVRRPQAFKSGSILVNFSQKTARCYDAKLNLPADEPTWTLISSLS
;
A
#
# COMPACT_ATOMS: atom_id res chain seq x y z
N MET A 1 7.00 13.36 -2.12
CA MET A 1 7.63 12.17 -1.48
C MET A 1 7.13 10.91 -2.17
N GLN A 2 7.99 9.91 -2.41
CA GLN A 2 7.60 8.62 -2.95
C GLN A 2 7.46 7.58 -1.84
N ILE A 3 6.52 6.65 -2.00
CA ILE A 3 6.23 5.53 -1.10
C ILE A 3 6.62 4.23 -1.77
N SER A 4 7.23 3.31 -1.02
CA SER A 4 7.36 1.91 -1.44
C SER A 4 6.04 1.19 -1.19
N LEU A 5 5.25 0.97 -2.23
CA LEU A 5 4.02 0.20 -2.15
C LEU A 5 4.33 -1.27 -2.42
N TYR A 6 4.12 -2.10 -1.42
CA TYR A 6 4.22 -3.55 -1.50
C TYR A 6 2.83 -4.14 -1.65
N VAL A 7 2.65 -5.01 -2.64
CA VAL A 7 1.37 -5.67 -2.93
C VAL A 7 1.50 -7.15 -2.60
N GLU A 8 0.70 -7.61 -1.65
CA GLU A 8 0.61 -9.02 -1.25
C GLU A 8 -0.50 -9.72 -2.04
N GLU A 9 -0.12 -10.77 -2.78
CA GLU A 9 -1.03 -11.57 -3.61
C GLU A 9 -0.61 -13.05 -3.54
N ASN A 10 -1.46 -13.93 -3.01
CA ASN A 10 -1.25 -15.39 -3.05
C ASN A 10 0.19 -15.80 -2.67
N GLU A 11 0.64 -15.35 -1.48
CA GLU A 11 2.00 -15.58 -0.93
C GLU A 11 3.16 -14.92 -1.69
N ARG A 12 2.88 -14.23 -2.80
CA ARG A 12 3.85 -13.45 -3.55
C ARG A 12 3.82 -11.99 -3.10
N LEU A 13 4.96 -11.34 -3.25
CA LEU A 13 5.12 -9.93 -2.97
C LEU A 13 5.59 -9.21 -4.24
N LYS A 14 4.90 -8.13 -4.59
CA LYS A 14 5.34 -7.19 -5.63
C LYS A 14 5.62 -5.83 -5.00
N MET A 15 6.45 -5.01 -5.65
CA MET A 15 6.74 -3.66 -5.19
C MET A 15 6.68 -2.66 -6.33
N LEU A 16 6.11 -1.49 -6.03
CA LEU A 16 6.05 -0.34 -6.91
C LEU A 16 6.38 0.93 -6.12
N ARG A 17 7.16 1.83 -6.70
CA ARG A 17 7.29 3.19 -6.18
C ARG A 17 6.11 4.02 -6.65
N VAL A 18 5.35 4.57 -5.72
CA VAL A 18 4.19 5.42 -6.03
C VAL A 18 4.32 6.79 -5.38
N PRO A 19 3.73 7.84 -5.96
CA PRO A 19 3.56 9.11 -5.26
C PRO A 19 2.79 8.92 -3.95
N HIS A 20 3.14 9.70 -2.92
CA HIS A 20 2.43 9.70 -1.64
C HIS A 20 0.91 9.89 -1.78
N VAL A 21 0.47 10.77 -2.71
CA VAL A 21 -0.95 10.98 -2.99
C VAL A 21 -1.66 9.73 -3.50
N VAL A 22 -1.00 8.93 -4.35
CA VAL A 22 -1.58 7.67 -4.87
C VAL A 22 -1.72 6.65 -3.75
N ALA A 23 -0.73 6.56 -2.86
CA ALA A 23 -0.82 5.71 -1.68
C ALA A 23 -1.95 6.15 -0.73
N LYS A 24 -2.14 7.46 -0.57
CA LYS A 24 -3.23 8.02 0.25
C LYS A 24 -4.60 7.69 -0.35
N ASP A 25 -4.77 7.90 -1.64
CA ASP A 25 -6.04 7.64 -2.33
C ASP A 25 -6.35 6.15 -2.42
N LEU A 26 -5.33 5.30 -2.53
CA LEU A 26 -5.47 3.84 -2.43
C LEU A 26 -6.08 3.44 -1.08
N VAL A 27 -5.49 3.90 0.02
CA VAL A 27 -5.94 3.54 1.38
C VAL A 27 -7.33 4.12 1.69
N ARG A 28 -7.73 5.19 1.03
CA ARG A 28 -9.08 5.80 1.12
C ARG A 28 -10.10 5.16 0.17
N ASP A 29 -9.74 4.06 -0.51
CA ASP A 29 -10.59 3.37 -1.47
C ASP A 29 -11.04 4.27 -2.64
N ARG A 30 -10.21 5.25 -3.04
CA ARG A 30 -10.54 6.25 -4.07
C ARG A 30 -9.96 5.95 -5.45
N LEU A 31 -9.12 4.92 -5.56
CA LEU A 31 -8.59 4.51 -6.86
C LEU A 31 -9.62 3.71 -7.64
N SER A 32 -9.74 4.02 -8.93
CA SER A 32 -10.55 3.24 -9.85
C SER A 32 -9.94 1.85 -10.10
N GLU A 33 -10.74 0.90 -10.56
CA GLU A 33 -10.26 -0.44 -10.95
C GLU A 33 -9.16 -0.38 -12.02
N SER A 34 -9.22 0.60 -12.94
CA SER A 34 -8.18 0.82 -13.94
C SER A 34 -6.85 1.22 -13.32
N GLU A 35 -6.86 2.10 -12.33
CA GLU A 35 -5.66 2.51 -11.59
C GLU A 35 -5.08 1.36 -10.77
N ILE A 36 -5.95 0.58 -10.11
CA ILE A 36 -5.58 -0.64 -9.41
C ILE A 36 -4.92 -1.64 -10.38
N GLY A 37 -5.54 -1.87 -11.54
CA GLY A 37 -4.98 -2.72 -12.59
C GLY A 37 -3.64 -2.22 -13.13
N ARG A 38 -3.40 -0.90 -13.17
CA ARG A 38 -2.07 -0.34 -13.49
C ARG A 38 -1.05 -0.64 -12.41
N ILE A 39 -1.41 -0.53 -11.12
CA ILE A 39 -0.51 -0.89 -10.02
C ILE A 39 -0.08 -2.36 -10.15
N HIS A 40 -1.02 -3.29 -10.35
CA HIS A 40 -0.69 -4.71 -10.50
C HIS A 40 0.22 -5.01 -11.69
N ARG A 41 0.04 -4.31 -12.82
CA ARG A 41 0.86 -4.47 -14.03
C ARG A 41 2.27 -3.89 -13.88
N LEU A 42 2.41 -2.76 -13.18
CA LEU A 42 3.68 -2.06 -13.03
C LEU A 42 4.50 -2.55 -11.83
N ALA A 43 3.86 -3.11 -10.81
CA ALA A 43 4.55 -3.65 -9.65
C ALA A 43 5.39 -4.87 -10.04
N SER A 44 6.66 -4.85 -9.67
CA SER A 44 7.61 -5.92 -9.99
C SER A 44 7.71 -6.93 -8.85
N PRO A 45 7.84 -8.23 -9.12
CA PRO A 45 8.04 -9.24 -8.09
C PRO A 45 9.29 -8.94 -7.25
N VAL A 46 9.19 -9.09 -5.93
CA VAL A 46 10.31 -8.92 -5.00
C VAL A 46 10.29 -10.02 -3.95
N ARG A 47 11.46 -10.33 -3.38
CA ARG A 47 11.52 -11.15 -2.17
C ARG A 47 10.95 -10.36 -0.99
N ARG A 48 10.27 -11.04 -0.07
CA ARG A 48 9.81 -10.42 1.18
C ARG A 48 11.03 -9.98 2.00
N PRO A 49 11.14 -8.68 2.34
CA PRO A 49 12.24 -8.21 3.17
C PRO A 49 12.04 -8.69 4.62
N GLN A 50 13.13 -8.86 5.36
CA GLN A 50 13.06 -9.17 6.80
C GLN A 50 12.42 -8.03 7.60
N ALA A 51 12.64 -6.78 7.15
CA ALA A 51 12.01 -5.59 7.72
C ALA A 51 11.63 -4.60 6.60
N PHE A 52 10.47 -3.96 6.75
CA PHE A 52 10.03 -2.91 5.83
C PHE A 52 10.62 -1.56 6.26
N LYS A 53 11.10 -0.78 5.29
CA LYS A 53 11.70 0.53 5.54
C LYS A 53 10.62 1.58 5.85
N SER A 54 10.97 2.63 6.59
CA SER A 54 10.13 3.82 6.71
C SER A 54 9.72 4.37 5.34
N GLY A 55 8.48 4.86 5.21
CA GLY A 55 7.92 5.26 3.93
C GLY A 55 7.46 4.08 3.06
N SER A 56 7.18 2.93 3.68
CA SER A 56 6.63 1.76 2.99
C SER A 56 5.19 1.48 3.42
N ILE A 57 4.41 0.91 2.51
CA ILE A 57 3.08 0.40 2.81
C ILE A 57 2.98 -0.99 2.23
N LEU A 58 2.48 -1.94 3.01
CA LEU A 58 2.08 -3.25 2.54
C LEU A 58 0.56 -3.27 2.38
N VAL A 59 0.06 -3.66 1.22
CA VAL A 59 -1.37 -3.73 0.92
C VAL A 59 -1.78 -5.11 0.43
N ASN A 60 -3.02 -5.47 0.75
CA ASN A 60 -3.71 -6.63 0.18
C ASN A 60 -5.04 -6.15 -0.40
N PHE A 61 -5.14 -6.17 -1.73
CA PHE A 61 -6.31 -5.66 -2.45
C PHE A 61 -7.55 -6.53 -2.19
N SER A 62 -7.39 -7.85 -2.14
CA SER A 62 -8.50 -8.79 -1.92
C SER A 62 -9.14 -8.62 -0.54
N GLN A 63 -8.34 -8.30 0.47
CA GLN A 63 -8.80 -8.09 1.84
C GLN A 63 -9.07 -6.62 2.17
N LYS A 64 -8.76 -5.68 1.26
CA LYS A 64 -8.74 -4.23 1.50
C LYS A 64 -8.05 -3.89 2.83
N THR A 65 -6.84 -4.41 3.02
CA THR A 65 -6.01 -4.12 4.20
C THR A 65 -4.75 -3.35 3.81
N ALA A 66 -4.29 -2.48 4.69
CA ALA A 66 -3.05 -1.74 4.53
C ALA A 66 -2.26 -1.69 5.85
N ARG A 67 -0.96 -1.91 5.79
CA ARG A 67 -0.02 -1.76 6.91
C ARG A 67 1.02 -0.69 6.55
N CYS A 68 1.02 0.40 7.31
CA CYS A 68 1.85 1.56 7.04
C CYS A 68 3.10 1.57 7.93
N TYR A 69 4.28 1.55 7.32
CA TYR A 69 5.57 1.61 8.01
C TYR A 69 6.10 3.05 7.95
N ASP A 70 5.73 3.87 8.94
CA ASP A 70 6.07 5.30 9.04
C ASP A 70 5.88 6.07 7.71
N ALA A 71 4.79 5.76 7.00
CA ALA A 71 4.48 6.38 5.71
C ALA A 71 3.81 7.76 5.84
N LYS A 72 3.46 8.17 7.07
CA LYS A 72 2.82 9.46 7.43
C LYS A 72 1.76 9.91 6.42
N LEU A 73 0.74 9.08 6.22
CA LEU A 73 -0.30 9.34 5.21
C LEU A 73 -1.28 10.46 5.59
N ASN A 74 -1.32 10.85 6.88
CA ASN A 74 -2.21 11.89 7.43
C ASN A 74 -3.65 11.69 6.93
N LEU A 75 -4.21 10.51 7.26
CA LEU A 75 -5.55 10.11 6.87
C LEU A 75 -6.57 10.84 7.75
N PRO A 76 -7.59 11.51 7.17
CA PRO A 76 -8.69 12.08 7.95
C PRO A 76 -9.44 10.97 8.69
N ALA A 77 -9.84 11.23 9.95
CA ALA A 77 -10.51 10.24 10.79
C ALA A 77 -11.97 9.97 10.36
N ASP A 78 -12.53 10.89 9.58
CA ASP A 78 -13.93 10.96 9.15
C ASP A 78 -14.17 10.31 7.77
N GLU A 79 -13.17 9.65 7.20
CA GLU A 79 -13.27 9.05 5.88
C GLU A 79 -13.16 7.53 5.90
N PRO A 80 -13.91 6.83 5.01
CA PRO A 80 -13.74 5.41 4.83
C PRO A 80 -12.32 5.12 4.37
N THR A 81 -11.66 4.21 5.09
CA THR A 81 -10.34 3.72 4.75
C THR A 81 -10.35 2.20 4.77
N TRP A 82 -9.41 1.62 4.03
CA TRP A 82 -9.06 0.23 4.17
C TRP A 82 -8.65 -0.07 5.61
N THR A 83 -8.84 -1.32 6.02
CA THR A 83 -8.48 -1.74 7.39
C THR A 83 -6.99 -1.54 7.61
N LEU A 84 -6.66 -0.62 8.51
CA LEU A 84 -5.28 -0.32 8.87
C LEU A 84 -4.78 -1.33 9.90
N ILE A 85 -3.83 -2.16 9.49
CA ILE A 85 -3.17 -3.09 10.40
C ILE A 85 -2.03 -2.32 11.07
N SER A 86 -2.06 -2.25 12.40
CA SER A 86 -0.95 -1.70 13.17
C SER A 86 0.32 -2.50 12.91
N SER A 87 1.39 -1.81 12.56
CA SER A 87 2.73 -2.37 12.66
C SER A 87 3.14 -2.24 14.13
N LEU A 88 3.18 -3.36 14.87
CA LEU A 88 3.93 -3.39 16.13
C LEU A 88 5.39 -3.08 15.77
N SER A 89 5.85 -1.92 16.25
CA SER A 89 7.23 -1.46 16.20
C SER A 89 8.17 -2.42 16.90
#